data_AF-A0A523TTV8-F1
#
_entry.id   AF-A0A523TTV8-F1
#
_cell.length_a   1.000
_cell.length_b   1.000
_cell.length_c   1.000
_cell.angle_alpha   90.00
_cell.angle_beta   90.00
_cell.angle_gamma   90.00
#
_symmetry.space_group_name_H-M   'P 1'
#
loop_
_entity.id
_entity.type
_entity.pdbx_description
1 polymer ?
#
loop_
_entity_poly.entity_id
_entity_poly.type
_entity_poly.pdbx_seq_one_letter_code
_entity_poly.pdbx_strand_id
1 'polypeptide(L)'
;MNSALDKLSKFLRLEAERGYDNRAVVGGLQQMLEPWAEEAKASNLSDSSIELVVSRLRDYGRLSPNSRYESLQGLWNRLRPAHPELADDLLIKPPAGDSPPSIEAAVIEADTRETIETQDALPSTPLQESAKEKAAPTAADVEKKESTPSSPPVALTAPLTTVQGIGPKSAKTLSKLGLENLGDLLWHLPRRYDDYSQLETI
;
A
#
# COMPACT_ATOMS: atom_id res chain seq x y z
N MET A 1 25.77 13.28 9.56
CA MET A 1 24.60 12.92 8.73
C MET A 1 23.88 11.77 9.43
N ASN A 2 22.67 11.99 9.92
CA ASN A 2 21.92 10.97 10.67
C ASN A 2 21.30 9.97 9.69
N SER A 3 22.05 8.92 9.33
CA SER A 3 21.64 7.89 8.36
C SER A 3 20.30 7.23 8.70
N ALA A 4 19.97 7.08 9.98
CA ALA A 4 18.70 6.53 10.43
C ALA A 4 17.49 7.40 10.02
N LEU A 5 17.62 8.73 10.11
CA LEU A 5 16.56 9.67 9.73
C LEU A 5 16.39 9.76 8.21
N ASP A 6 17.49 9.71 7.46
CA ASP A 6 17.47 9.68 6.00
C ASP A 6 16.84 8.38 5.45
N LYS A 7 17.05 7.25 6.12
CA LYS A 7 16.32 6.02 5.80
C LYS A 7 14.84 6.18 6.07
N LEU A 8 14.44 6.67 7.25
CA LEU A 8 13.04 6.89 7.59
C LEU A 8 12.34 7.79 6.56
N SER A 9 12.97 8.90 6.18
CA SER A 9 12.40 9.82 5.19
C SER A 9 12.17 9.15 3.83
N LYS A 10 13.12 8.33 3.37
CA LYS A 10 12.98 7.55 2.12
C LYS A 10 11.80 6.59 2.17
N PHE A 11 11.61 5.88 3.27
CA PHE A 11 10.48 4.95 3.41
C PHE A 11 9.14 5.68 3.47
N LEU A 12 9.07 6.81 4.18
CA LEU A 12 7.87 7.65 4.23
C LEU A 12 7.53 8.24 2.85
N ARG A 13 8.54 8.64 2.09
CA ARG A 13 8.36 9.11 0.71
C ARG A 13 7.81 8.01 -0.19
N LEU A 14 8.39 6.81 -0.12
CA LEU A 14 7.93 5.65 -0.90
C LEU A 14 6.48 5.27 -0.55
N GLU A 15 6.13 5.39 0.73
CA GLU A 15 4.77 5.18 1.23
C GLU A 15 3.79 6.23 0.68
N ALA A 16 4.18 7.51 0.67
CA ALA A 16 3.38 8.60 0.09
C ALA A 16 3.19 8.43 -1.42
N GLU A 17 4.23 8.01 -2.15
CA GLU A 17 4.17 7.72 -3.59
C GLU A 17 3.18 6.57 -3.90
N ARG A 18 3.09 5.58 -3.02
CA ARG A 18 2.18 4.43 -3.12
C ARG A 18 0.77 4.68 -2.58
N GLY A 19 0.53 5.85 -1.97
CA GLY A 19 -0.77 6.21 -1.43
C GLY A 19 -1.07 5.59 -0.07
N TYR A 20 -0.06 5.48 0.79
CA TYR A 20 -0.19 5.06 2.20
C TYR A 20 -0.72 3.63 2.36
N ASP A 21 -0.25 2.69 1.54
CA ASP A 21 -0.74 1.32 1.47
C ASP A 21 -0.10 0.36 2.49
N ASN A 22 0.87 0.81 3.28
CA ASN A 22 1.70 0.05 4.21
C ASN A 22 2.45 -1.10 3.50
N ARG A 23 2.86 -0.91 2.24
CA ARG A 23 3.65 -1.90 1.49
C ARG A 23 4.98 -1.34 1.00
N ALA A 24 5.42 -0.18 1.49
CA ALA A 24 6.75 0.36 1.21
C ALA A 24 7.89 -0.61 1.59
N VAL A 25 7.68 -1.45 2.61
CA VAL A 25 8.65 -2.46 3.08
C VAL A 25 8.02 -3.84 3.09
N VAL A 26 8.83 -4.89 2.91
CA VAL A 26 8.39 -6.29 3.00
C VAL A 26 7.81 -6.54 4.39
N GLY A 27 6.50 -6.78 4.48
CA GLY A 27 5.78 -6.95 5.75
C GLY A 27 5.30 -5.65 6.43
N GLY A 28 5.43 -4.51 5.76
CA GLY A 28 4.94 -3.20 6.21
C GLY A 28 5.95 -2.40 7.04
N LEU A 29 5.61 -1.14 7.32
CA LEU A 29 6.49 -0.20 8.05
C LEU A 29 6.84 -0.68 9.46
N GLN A 30 5.99 -1.52 10.04
CA GLN A 30 6.17 -2.07 11.38
C GLN A 30 7.38 -3.01 11.49
N GLN A 31 7.68 -3.77 10.43
CA GLN A 31 8.84 -4.68 10.39
C GLN A 31 10.18 -3.93 10.33
N MET A 32 10.15 -2.71 9.80
CA MET A 32 11.33 -1.86 9.73
C MET A 32 11.67 -1.20 11.07
N LEU A 33 10.71 -1.09 12.00
CA LEU A 33 10.93 -0.38 13.26
C LEU A 33 12.01 -1.00 14.13
N GLU A 34 12.08 -2.33 14.16
CA GLU A 34 13.06 -3.06 14.97
C GLU A 34 14.51 -2.75 14.53
N PRO A 35 14.91 -2.98 13.26
CA PRO A 35 16.26 -2.63 12.81
C PRO A 35 16.50 -1.12 12.80
N TRP A 36 15.47 -0.32 12.52
CA TRP A 36 15.59 1.14 12.49
C TRP A 36 15.83 1.75 13.87
N ALA A 37 15.16 1.26 14.92
CA ALA A 37 15.30 1.77 16.28
C ALA A 37 16.74 1.57 16.80
N GLU A 38 17.33 0.42 16.52
CA GLU A 38 18.73 0.14 16.86
C GLU A 38 19.70 1.06 16.10
N GLU A 39 19.43 1.33 14.82
CA GLU A 39 20.23 2.27 14.02
C GLU A 39 20.06 3.73 14.49
N ALA A 40 18.86 4.10 14.93
CA ALA A 40 18.58 5.42 15.49
C ALA A 40 19.32 5.64 16.81
N LYS A 41 19.34 4.63 17.71
CA LYS A 41 20.16 4.65 18.93
C LYS A 41 21.65 4.79 18.60
N ALA A 42 22.14 4.02 17.62
CA ALA A 42 23.54 4.09 17.17
C ALA A 42 23.90 5.44 16.54
N SER A 43 22.92 6.12 15.93
CA SER A 43 23.06 7.47 15.36
C SER A 43 22.92 8.58 16.41
N ASN A 44 22.88 8.24 17.70
CA ASN A 44 22.72 9.16 18.82
C ASN A 44 21.43 9.99 18.78
N LEU A 45 20.36 9.45 18.17
CA LEU A 45 19.05 10.09 18.13
C LEU A 45 18.44 10.13 19.55
N SER A 46 17.60 11.13 19.83
CA SER A 46 16.95 11.22 21.13
C SER A 46 15.96 10.07 21.34
N ASP A 47 16.04 9.42 22.50
CA ASP A 47 15.17 8.30 22.86
C ASP A 47 13.68 8.68 22.77
N SER A 48 13.34 9.93 23.11
CA SER A 48 11.98 10.46 22.98
C SER A 48 11.48 10.49 21.53
N SER A 49 12.35 10.80 20.56
CA SER A 49 12.00 10.79 19.13
C SER A 49 11.82 9.37 18.62
N ILE A 50 12.68 8.45 19.07
CA ILE A 50 12.60 7.02 18.71
C ILE A 50 11.30 6.43 19.24
N GLU A 51 10.97 6.63 20.51
CA GLU A 51 9.75 6.12 21.13
C GLU A 51 8.48 6.70 20.47
N LEU A 52 8.52 7.99 20.10
CA LEU A 52 7.43 8.65 19.38
C LEU A 52 7.24 8.05 17.98
N VAL A 53 8.30 7.77 17.24
CA VAL A 53 8.22 7.12 15.92
C VAL A 53 7.70 5.69 16.05
N VAL A 54 8.27 4.90 16.96
CA VAL A 54 7.89 3.49 17.17
C VAL A 54 6.43 3.38 17.61
N SER A 55 5.98 4.20 18.55
CA SER A 55 4.59 4.18 19.02
C SER A 55 3.60 4.54 17.91
N ARG A 56 3.91 5.51 17.05
CA ARG A 56 3.04 5.91 15.94
C ARG A 56 3.00 4.88 14.82
N LEU A 57 4.15 4.30 14.47
CA LEU A 57 4.24 3.35 13.36
C LEU A 57 3.82 1.93 13.74
N ARG A 58 3.72 1.60 15.04
CA ARG A 58 3.25 0.28 15.51
C ARG A 58 1.80 0.01 15.10
N ASP A 59 0.90 0.97 15.23
CA ASP A 59 -0.51 0.79 14.86
C ASP A 59 -0.83 1.19 13.41
N TYR A 60 0.19 1.58 12.65
CA TYR A 60 0.08 2.09 11.28
C TYR A 60 -0.65 1.13 10.32
N GLY A 61 -0.37 -0.17 10.44
CA GLY A 61 -1.01 -1.20 9.60
C GLY A 61 -2.52 -1.32 9.79
N ARG A 62 -3.05 -0.92 10.95
CA ARG A 62 -4.49 -1.00 11.28
C ARG A 62 -5.30 0.22 10.86
N LEU A 63 -4.61 1.32 10.54
CA LEU A 63 -5.22 2.60 10.17
C LEU A 63 -5.66 2.62 8.70
N SER A 64 -6.63 3.49 8.39
CA SER A 64 -7.04 3.80 7.02
C SER A 64 -5.97 4.65 6.30
N PRO A 65 -5.91 4.69 4.96
CA PRO A 65 -4.95 5.54 4.22
C PRO A 65 -4.98 7.02 4.62
N ASN A 66 -6.15 7.57 4.92
CA ASN A 66 -6.30 8.95 5.39
C ASN A 66 -5.74 9.14 6.79
N SER A 67 -6.11 8.26 7.72
CA SER A 67 -5.61 8.33 9.11
C SER A 67 -4.11 8.06 9.18
N ARG A 68 -3.57 7.27 8.26
CA ARG A 68 -2.12 7.05 8.07
C ARG A 68 -1.42 8.34 7.66
N TYR A 69 -1.94 9.04 6.66
CA TYR A 69 -1.42 10.35 6.24
C TYR A 69 -1.40 11.35 7.39
N GLU A 70 -2.52 11.50 8.11
CA GLU A 70 -2.60 12.40 9.28
C GLU A 70 -1.62 12.00 10.38
N SER A 71 -1.48 10.70 10.65
CA SER A 71 -0.54 10.17 11.64
C SER A 71 0.91 10.48 11.27
N LEU A 72 1.27 10.35 9.98
CA LEU A 72 2.61 10.68 9.48
C LEU A 72 2.86 12.19 9.47
N GLN A 73 1.89 13.00 9.06
CA GLN A 73 2.01 14.46 9.12
C GLN A 73 2.16 14.96 10.56
N GLY A 74 1.36 14.43 11.48
CA GLY A 74 1.46 14.75 12.90
C GLY A 74 2.79 14.31 13.52
N LEU A 75 3.30 13.14 13.12
CA LEU A 75 4.63 12.67 13.51
C LEU A 75 5.73 13.62 12.98
N TRP A 76 5.64 14.00 11.71
CA TRP A 76 6.61 14.86 11.04
C TRP A 76 6.67 16.27 11.63
N ASN A 77 5.52 16.89 11.87
CA ASN A 77 5.43 18.21 12.49
C ASN A 77 5.99 18.25 13.92
N ARG A 78 5.99 17.11 14.61
CA ARG A 78 6.61 16.98 15.95
C ARG A 78 8.11 16.70 15.89
N LEU A 79 8.60 16.05 14.84
CA LEU A 79 10.03 15.76 14.66
C LEU A 79 10.80 16.94 14.05
N ARG A 80 10.18 17.74 13.17
CA ARG A 80 10.80 18.92 12.53
C ARG A 80 11.45 19.89 13.53
N PRO A 81 10.81 20.28 14.65
CA PRO A 81 11.43 21.19 15.63
C PRO A 81 12.67 20.59 16.29
N ALA A 82 12.70 19.27 16.48
CA ALA A 82 13.82 18.56 17.10
C ALA A 82 14.96 18.28 16.09
N HIS A 83 14.64 18.22 14.79
CA HIS A 83 15.57 17.83 13.73
C HIS A 83 15.32 18.68 12.47
N PRO A 84 15.89 19.90 12.38
CA PRO A 84 15.74 20.77 11.21
C PRO A 84 16.44 20.24 9.95
N GLU A 85 17.26 19.18 10.04
CA GLU A 85 17.89 18.51 8.89
C GLU A 85 16.92 17.63 8.08
N LEU A 86 15.68 17.48 8.53
CA LEU A 86 14.66 16.68 7.86
C LEU A 86 14.05 17.45 6.66
N ALA A 87 14.13 16.87 5.46
CA ALA A 87 13.64 17.49 4.22
C ALA A 87 12.15 17.84 4.26
N ASP A 88 11.78 19.07 3.95
CA ASP A 88 10.41 19.58 4.09
C ASP A 88 9.35 18.93 3.18
N ASP A 89 9.78 18.16 2.18
CA ASP A 89 8.97 17.80 1.01
C ASP A 89 8.29 16.41 1.09
N LEU A 90 8.38 15.71 2.22
CA LEU A 90 8.07 14.26 2.24
C LEU A 90 6.58 13.88 2.19
N LEU A 91 5.66 14.78 2.57
CA LEU A 91 4.24 14.45 2.79
C LEU A 91 3.30 15.42 2.07
N ILE A 92 3.60 15.75 0.81
CA ILE A 92 2.82 16.73 0.03
C ILE A 92 1.59 16.09 -0.64
N LYS A 93 1.58 14.77 -0.82
CA LYS A 93 0.49 14.10 -1.53
C LYS A 93 -0.51 13.48 -0.54
N PRO A 94 -1.72 14.04 -0.37
CA PRO A 94 -2.78 13.34 0.33
C PRO A 94 -3.15 12.06 -0.44
N PRO A 95 -3.59 10.99 0.26
CA PRO A 95 -4.11 9.79 -0.40
C PRO A 95 -5.21 10.18 -1.39
N ALA A 96 -4.98 9.91 -2.67
CA ALA A 96 -5.95 10.14 -3.74
C ALA A 96 -7.10 9.13 -3.57
N GLY A 97 -8.08 9.43 -2.72
CA GLY A 97 -9.17 8.51 -2.45
C GLY A 97 -10.32 9.04 -1.61
N ASP A 98 -10.07 9.79 -0.55
CA ASP A 98 -11.14 10.30 0.31
C ASP A 98 -10.70 11.63 0.91
N SER A 99 -11.35 12.72 0.51
CA SER A 99 -11.35 13.93 1.32
C SER A 99 -11.84 13.57 2.73
N PRO A 100 -11.21 14.05 3.81
CA PRO A 100 -11.77 13.83 5.14
C PRO A 100 -13.18 14.43 5.16
N PRO A 101 -14.19 13.74 5.73
CA PRO A 101 -15.35 14.48 6.21
C PRO A 101 -14.80 15.44 7.27
N SER A 102 -14.98 16.73 7.04
CA SER A 102 -14.72 17.75 8.05
C SER A 102 -15.44 17.32 9.33
N ILE A 103 -14.68 16.92 10.35
CA ILE A 103 -15.20 16.64 11.69
C ILE A 103 -15.44 18.00 12.35
N GLU A 104 -16.44 18.73 11.84
CA GLU A 104 -17.11 19.79 12.56
C GLU A 104 -18.55 19.29 12.78
N ALA A 105 -18.91 19.13 14.04
CA ALA A 105 -20.25 18.76 14.54
C ALA A 105 -20.68 17.28 14.47
N ALA A 106 -20.07 16.45 15.31
CA ALA A 106 -20.78 15.32 15.95
C ALA A 106 -20.15 14.95 17.31
N VAL A 107 -20.21 15.89 18.25
CA VAL A 107 -20.32 15.57 19.68
C VAL A 107 -21.66 14.88 19.88
N ILE A 108 -21.71 13.63 20.39
CA ILE A 108 -22.64 13.15 21.45
C ILE A 108 -22.03 11.86 22.08
N GLU A 109 -21.60 12.00 23.34
CA GLU A 109 -21.77 11.10 24.52
C GLU A 109 -21.49 9.59 24.35
N ALA A 110 -20.47 9.03 25.01
CA ALA A 110 -20.41 8.65 26.43
C ALA A 110 -21.49 7.62 26.87
N ASP A 111 -20.99 6.58 27.54
CA ASP A 111 -21.73 5.66 28.44
C ASP A 111 -22.29 4.35 27.85
N THR A 112 -21.56 3.23 28.06
CA THR A 112 -21.95 2.13 28.97
C THR A 112 -21.19 0.83 28.63
N ARG A 113 -20.29 0.49 29.55
CA ARG A 113 -19.82 -0.82 30.04
C ARG A 113 -20.33 -2.14 29.43
N GLU A 114 -19.35 -3.03 29.24
CA GLU A 114 -19.28 -4.46 29.65
C GLU A 114 -20.49 -5.36 29.44
N THR A 115 -20.27 -6.51 28.80
CA THR A 115 -20.44 -7.84 29.42
C THR A 115 -19.78 -8.92 28.56
N ILE A 116 -18.84 -9.62 29.19
CA ILE A 116 -18.25 -10.89 28.76
C ILE A 116 -19.25 -11.99 29.15
N GLU A 117 -19.57 -12.92 28.24
CA GLU A 117 -20.00 -14.25 28.70
C GLU A 117 -19.61 -15.36 27.71
N THR A 118 -18.86 -16.31 28.28
CA THR A 118 -18.35 -17.57 27.76
C THR A 118 -19.40 -18.66 27.91
N GLN A 119 -19.55 -19.55 26.93
CA GLN A 119 -19.61 -21.03 27.09
C GLN A 119 -20.01 -21.67 25.74
N ASP A 120 -19.20 -22.53 25.12
CA ASP A 120 -18.81 -23.91 25.46
C ASP A 120 -19.64 -24.89 24.61
N ALA A 121 -18.94 -25.68 23.77
CA ALA A 121 -19.27 -27.06 23.34
C ALA A 121 -18.67 -27.39 21.95
N LEU A 122 -17.45 -27.95 21.95
CA LEU A 122 -17.07 -29.07 21.06
C LEU A 122 -17.60 -30.36 21.74
N PRO A 123 -17.83 -31.52 21.07
CA PRO A 123 -17.14 -32.05 19.87
C PRO A 123 -18.12 -32.70 18.84
N SER A 124 -17.72 -33.08 17.63
CA SER A 124 -17.23 -34.44 17.33
C SER A 124 -16.91 -34.57 15.84
N THR A 125 -15.70 -35.06 15.58
CA THR A 125 -15.26 -35.67 14.31
C THR A 125 -16.04 -36.96 14.04
N PRO A 126 -16.22 -37.33 12.77
CA PRO A 126 -15.73 -38.65 12.37
C PRO A 126 -14.78 -38.57 11.17
N LEU A 127 -13.63 -39.18 11.37
CA LEU A 127 -12.76 -39.68 10.32
C LEU A 127 -13.55 -40.72 9.49
N GLN A 128 -13.64 -40.50 8.18
CA GLN A 128 -13.74 -41.60 7.23
C GLN A 128 -12.64 -41.47 6.18
N GLU A 129 -11.67 -42.34 6.39
CA GLU A 129 -10.57 -42.75 5.56
C GLU A 129 -11.10 -43.51 4.34
N SER A 130 -10.64 -43.12 3.15
CA SER A 130 -10.41 -44.08 2.08
C SER A 130 -9.20 -43.62 1.27
N ALA A 131 -8.05 -44.22 1.59
CA ALA A 131 -6.96 -44.41 0.65
C ALA A 131 -7.53 -45.10 -0.62
N LYS A 132 -7.05 -44.89 -1.84
CA LYS A 132 -5.69 -45.06 -2.40
C LYS A 132 -5.85 -44.55 -3.85
N GLU A 133 -4.90 -43.86 -4.47
CA GLU A 133 -4.03 -44.52 -5.43
C GLU A 133 -2.88 -43.59 -5.84
N LYS A 134 -1.72 -44.21 -5.87
CA LYS A 134 -0.37 -43.73 -6.11
C LYS A 134 -0.13 -43.57 -7.61
N ALA A 135 0.36 -42.41 -8.06
CA ALA A 135 1.38 -42.33 -9.10
C ALA A 135 1.95 -40.91 -9.20
N ALA A 136 3.18 -40.73 -8.69
CA ALA A 136 4.11 -39.82 -9.32
C ALA A 136 4.55 -40.43 -10.66
N PRO A 137 4.87 -39.60 -11.66
CA PRO A 137 6.30 -39.45 -11.89
C PRO A 137 6.76 -37.99 -11.95
N THR A 138 7.97 -37.84 -11.45
CA THR A 138 8.93 -36.79 -11.68
C THR A 138 9.18 -36.57 -13.17
N ALA A 139 9.34 -35.30 -13.55
CA ALA A 139 10.56 -34.75 -14.18
C ALA A 139 10.23 -33.73 -15.27
N ALA A 140 10.73 -32.52 -15.05
CA ALA A 140 11.24 -31.59 -16.05
C ALA A 140 10.31 -31.21 -17.23
N ASP A 141 9.76 -30.00 -17.17
CA ASP A 141 10.14 -29.02 -18.19
C ASP A 141 10.05 -27.60 -17.63
N VAL A 142 11.21 -26.94 -17.59
CA VAL A 142 11.33 -25.49 -17.40
C VAL A 142 11.21 -24.91 -18.80
N GLU A 143 9.97 -24.78 -19.27
CA GLU A 143 9.71 -24.22 -20.59
C GLU A 143 9.69 -22.69 -20.47
N LYS A 144 10.89 -22.15 -20.68
CA LYS A 144 11.18 -20.85 -21.31
C LYS A 144 9.93 -20.19 -21.90
N LYS A 145 9.42 -19.14 -21.24
CA LYS A 145 8.39 -18.24 -21.79
C LYS A 145 8.97 -17.51 -23.01
N GLU A 146 8.95 -18.17 -24.16
CA GLU A 146 9.13 -17.55 -25.46
C GLU A 146 7.80 -16.92 -25.89
N SER A 147 7.82 -15.60 -25.89
CA SER A 147 6.82 -14.70 -26.43
C SER A 147 6.63 -14.96 -27.94
N THR A 148 5.58 -15.69 -28.30
CA THR A 148 4.97 -15.64 -29.63
C THR A 148 3.47 -15.39 -29.47
N PRO A 149 2.91 -14.25 -29.91
CA PRO A 149 1.48 -14.09 -29.97
C PRO A 149 0.96 -14.78 -31.23
N SER A 150 0.70 -16.08 -31.15
CA SER A 150 -0.24 -16.73 -32.06
C SER A 150 -1.53 -16.97 -31.29
N SER A 151 -2.37 -15.94 -31.22
CA SER A 151 -3.80 -16.11 -30.98
C SER A 151 -4.54 -14.96 -31.68
N PRO A 152 -5.53 -15.28 -32.54
CA PRO A 152 -6.29 -14.30 -33.32
C PRO A 152 -7.36 -13.65 -32.39
N PRO A 153 -8.42 -12.96 -32.89
CA PRO A 153 -9.06 -11.75 -32.30
C PRO A 153 -9.60 -11.83 -30.86
N VAL A 154 -9.56 -12.98 -30.20
CA VAL A 154 -9.85 -13.19 -28.77
C VAL A 154 -8.96 -12.32 -27.87
N ALA A 155 -7.73 -12.01 -28.30
CA ALA A 155 -6.86 -11.09 -27.56
C ALA A 155 -7.41 -9.66 -27.49
N LEU A 156 -8.20 -9.21 -28.48
CA LEU A 156 -8.81 -7.88 -28.49
C LEU A 156 -10.00 -7.81 -27.54
N THR A 157 -10.73 -8.91 -27.35
CA THR A 157 -11.83 -8.99 -26.37
C THR A 157 -11.35 -9.32 -24.95
N ALA A 158 -10.04 -9.39 -24.72
CA ALA A 158 -9.47 -9.66 -23.41
C ALA A 158 -9.78 -8.51 -22.42
N PRO A 159 -9.95 -8.82 -21.12
CA PRO A 159 -10.26 -7.80 -20.12
C PRO A 159 -9.07 -6.85 -19.91
N LEU A 160 -9.39 -5.58 -19.65
CA LEU A 160 -8.42 -4.51 -19.39
C LEU A 160 -7.42 -4.82 -18.26
N THR A 161 -7.81 -5.63 -17.29
CA THR A 161 -6.95 -6.05 -16.16
C THR A 161 -5.75 -6.90 -16.55
N THR A 162 -5.71 -7.39 -17.80
CA THR A 162 -4.55 -8.12 -18.33
C THR A 162 -3.36 -7.19 -18.59
N VAL A 163 -3.62 -5.88 -18.76
CA VAL A 163 -2.57 -4.88 -18.97
C VAL A 163 -1.90 -4.52 -17.64
N GLN A 164 -0.58 -4.59 -17.61
CA GLN A 164 0.21 -4.15 -16.48
C GLN A 164 -0.05 -2.67 -16.16
N GLY A 165 -0.51 -2.39 -14.94
CA GLY A 165 -0.88 -1.04 -14.49
C GLY A 165 -2.38 -0.77 -14.46
N ILE A 166 -3.22 -1.62 -15.08
CA ILE A 166 -4.67 -1.50 -15.00
C ILE A 166 -5.23 -2.50 -13.97
N GLY A 167 -5.47 -2.01 -12.75
CA GLY A 167 -6.11 -2.79 -11.69
C GLY A 167 -7.65 -2.80 -11.76
N PRO A 168 -8.33 -3.56 -10.90
CA PRO A 168 -9.80 -3.68 -10.89
C PRO A 168 -10.51 -2.34 -10.64
N LYS A 169 -9.91 -1.46 -9.83
CA LYS A 169 -10.43 -0.10 -9.60
C LYS A 169 -10.40 0.75 -10.87
N SER A 170 -9.26 0.78 -11.57
CA SER A 170 -9.09 1.53 -12.82
C SER A 170 -9.95 0.96 -13.93
N ALA A 171 -10.05 -0.37 -14.04
CA ALA A 171 -10.94 -1.04 -14.98
C ALA A 171 -12.40 -0.58 -14.78
N LYS A 172 -12.89 -0.49 -13.54
CA LYS A 172 -14.24 0.02 -13.25
C LYS A 172 -14.46 1.47 -13.69
N THR A 173 -13.44 2.33 -13.58
CA THR A 173 -13.51 3.70 -14.08
C THR A 173 -13.51 3.75 -15.60
N LEU A 174 -12.68 2.94 -16.26
CA LEU A 174 -12.61 2.82 -17.72
C LEU A 174 -13.92 2.27 -18.32
N SER A 175 -14.60 1.35 -17.63
CA SER A 175 -15.91 0.85 -18.05
C SER A 175 -16.98 1.96 -18.08
N LYS A 176 -16.89 2.97 -17.21
CA LYS A 176 -17.80 4.14 -17.27
C LYS A 176 -17.56 5.01 -18.52
N LEU A 177 -16.37 4.93 -19.11
CA LEU A 177 -16.02 5.59 -20.37
C LEU A 177 -16.38 4.74 -21.60
N GLY A 178 -16.95 3.54 -21.42
CA GLY A 178 -17.24 2.62 -22.52
C GLY A 178 -16.04 1.81 -22.99
N LEU A 179 -15.02 1.64 -22.12
CA LEU A 179 -13.86 0.79 -22.39
C LEU A 179 -13.98 -0.47 -21.55
N GLU A 180 -14.18 -1.62 -22.19
CA GLU A 180 -14.31 -2.91 -21.51
C GLU A 180 -13.17 -3.86 -21.86
N ASN A 181 -12.68 -3.77 -23.09
CA ASN A 181 -11.69 -4.68 -23.62
C ASN A 181 -10.47 -3.96 -24.21
N LEU A 182 -9.48 -4.76 -24.60
CA LEU A 182 -8.23 -4.28 -25.18
C LEU A 182 -8.42 -3.59 -26.54
N GLY A 183 -9.40 -4.03 -27.33
CA GLY A 183 -9.78 -3.43 -28.60
C GLY A 183 -10.30 -2.00 -28.42
N ASP A 184 -11.18 -1.76 -27.45
CA ASP A 184 -11.70 -0.43 -27.15
C ASP A 184 -10.57 0.51 -26.73
N LEU A 185 -9.64 0.03 -25.93
CA LEU A 185 -8.47 0.80 -25.48
C LEU A 185 -7.56 1.17 -26.65
N LEU A 186 -7.31 0.23 -27.56
CA LEU A 186 -6.47 0.46 -28.74
C LEU A 186 -7.06 1.55 -29.65
N TRP A 187 -8.38 1.61 -29.74
CA TRP A 187 -9.10 2.60 -30.54
C TRP A 187 -9.50 3.87 -29.76
N HIS A 188 -9.14 3.98 -28.49
CA HIS A 188 -9.30 5.20 -27.71
C HIS A 188 -8.09 6.12 -27.87
N LEU A 189 -8.05 6.87 -28.98
CA LEU A 189 -6.96 7.78 -29.29
C LEU A 189 -6.91 9.00 -28.32
N PRO A 190 -5.71 9.57 -28.08
CA PRO A 190 -5.57 10.83 -27.36
C PRO A 190 -6.35 11.97 -28.02
N ARG A 191 -7.05 12.78 -27.22
CA ARG A 191 -7.78 13.96 -27.73
C ARG A 191 -6.85 15.09 -28.19
N ARG A 192 -5.67 15.18 -27.58
CA ARG A 192 -4.60 16.13 -27.91
C ARG A 192 -3.26 15.54 -27.49
N TYR A 193 -2.19 16.03 -28.10
CA TYR A 193 -0.82 15.75 -27.70
C TYR A 193 -0.21 17.06 -27.22
N ASP A 194 0.22 17.09 -25.97
CA ASP A 194 0.96 18.23 -25.42
C ASP A 194 2.45 17.99 -25.71
N ASP A 195 3.06 18.83 -26.56
CA ASP A 195 4.46 18.71 -26.96
C ASP A 195 5.37 19.44 -25.96
N TYR A 196 6.14 18.66 -25.20
CA TYR A 196 7.06 19.15 -24.18
C TYR A 196 8.51 19.28 -24.67
N SER A 197 8.77 19.11 -25.97
CA SER A 197 10.13 19.19 -26.54
C SER A 197 10.78 20.58 -26.40
N GLN A 198 9.98 21.63 -26.20
CA GLN A 198 10.41 23.02 -26.11
C GLN A 198 10.37 23.60 -24.69
N LEU A 199 10.12 22.78 -23.65
CA LEU A 199 10.15 23.28 -22.28
C LEU A 199 11.59 23.44 -21.78
N GLU A 200 11.96 24.67 -21.43
CA GLU A 200 13.22 24.97 -20.75
C GLU A 200 13.05 24.89 -19.22
N THR A 201 14.05 24.31 -18.56
CA THR A 201 14.12 24.23 -17.10
C THR A 201 14.30 25.62 -16.49
N ILE A 202 13.45 25.96 -15.54
CA ILE A 202 13.50 27.18 -14.71
C ILE A 202 14.55 27.08 -13.61
#